data_AF-A0A9D9IND9-F1
#
_entry.id   AF-A0A9D9IND9-F1
#
_cell.length_a   1.000
_cell.length_b   1.000
_cell.length_c   1.000
_cell.angle_alpha   90.00
_cell.angle_beta   90.00
_cell.angle_gamma   90.00
#
_symmetry.space_group_name_H-M   'P 1'
#
loop_
_entity.id
_entity.type
_entity.pdbx_description
1 polymer ?
#
loop_
_entity_poly.entity_id
_entity_poly.type
_entity_poly.pdbx_seq_one_letter_code
_entity_poly.pdbx_strand_id
1 'polypeptide(L)' 'MYFVNSAEAEMFEETPFHPDLLLKEYIKLFHPELLPDYELRYYKPLKY' A
#
# COMPACT_ATOMS: atom_id res chain seq x y z
N MET A 1 11.06 0.44 7.92
CA MET A 1 10.87 -0.65 6.93
C MET A 1 9.38 -0.96 6.88
N TYR A 2 8.81 -1.20 5.70
CA TYR A 2 7.39 -1.56 5.54
C TYR A 2 7.28 -3.02 5.11
N PHE A 3 6.20 -3.69 5.51
CA PHE A 3 5.90 -5.05 5.08
C PHE A 3 4.42 -5.17 4.73
N VAL A 4 4.10 -6.17 3.91
CA VAL A 4 2.73 -6.58 3.61
C VAL A 4 2.62 -8.06 3.94
N ASN A 5 1.56 -8.44 4.66
CA ASN A 5 1.24 -9.86 4.84
C ASN A 5 0.37 -10.31 3.67
N SER A 6 0.93 -11.07 2.74
CA SER A 6 0.21 -11.54 1.54
C SER A 6 -0.94 -12.51 1.84
N ALA A 7 -1.01 -13.08 3.04
CA ALA A 7 -2.11 -13.96 3.46
C ALA A 7 -3.29 -13.19 4.09
N GLU A 8 -3.07 -11.94 4.52
CA GLU A 8 -4.10 -11.10 5.15
C GLU A 8 -4.52 -9.93 4.27
N ALA A 9 -3.62 -9.43 3.41
CA ALA A 9 -3.89 -8.32 2.51
C ALA A 9 -4.38 -8.83 1.16
N GLU A 10 -5.55 -8.35 0.72
CA GLU A 10 -6.18 -8.64 -0.58
C GLU A 10 -5.43 -8.00 -1.77
N MET A 11 -4.18 -7.57 -1.58
CA MET A 11 -3.38 -6.84 -2.57
C MET A 11 -3.30 -7.60 -3.91
N PHE A 12 -3.04 -8.92 -3.88
CA PHE A 12 -2.89 -9.70 -5.11
C PHE A 12 -4.21 -10.00 -5.81
N GLU A 13 -5.31 -10.04 -5.06
CA GLU A 13 -6.65 -10.30 -5.58
C GLU A 13 -7.26 -9.03 -6.18
N GLU A 14 -7.02 -7.87 -5.57
CA GLU A 14 -7.56 -6.59 -6.03
C GLU A 14 -6.72 -5.96 -7.13
N THR A 15 -5.39 -6.11 -7.14
CA THR A 15 -4.50 -5.44 -8.11
C THR A 15 -4.89 -5.66 -9.58
N PRO A 16 -5.28 -6.85 -10.04
CA PRO A 16 -5.70 -7.06 -11.43
C PRO A 16 -6.92 -6.22 -11.84
N PHE A 17 -7.82 -5.92 -10.89
CA PHE A 17 -9.05 -5.17 -11.12
C PHE A 17 -8.90 -3.68 -10.79
N HIS A 18 -8.05 -3.37 -9.80
CA HIS A 18 -7.82 -2.03 -9.26
C HIS A 18 -6.32 -1.74 -9.14
N PRO A 19 -5.58 -1.68 -10.27
CA PRO A 19 -4.15 -1.38 -10.25
C PRO A 19 -3.85 0.02 -9.71
N ASP A 20 -4.83 0.93 -9.71
CA ASP A 20 -4.70 2.28 -9.14
C ASP A 20 -4.51 2.26 -7.62
N LEU A 21 -5.04 1.26 -6.91
CA LEU A 21 -4.85 1.12 -5.46
C LEU A 21 -3.40 0.80 -5.14
N LEU A 22 -2.80 -0.17 -5.84
CA LEU A 22 -1.39 -0.49 -5.69
C LEU A 22 -0.50 0.70 -6.06
N LEU A 23 -0.87 1.47 -7.10
CA LEU A 23 -0.13 2.67 -7.47
C LEU A 23 -0.17 3.74 -6.36
N LYS A 24 -1.33 3.96 -5.72
CA LYS A 24 -1.47 4.90 -4.60
C LYS A 24 -0.60 4.50 -3.41
N GLU A 25 -0.50 3.21 -3.10
CA GLU A 25 0.42 2.70 -2.08
C GLU A 25 1.87 3.10 -2.38
N TYR A 26 2.33 2.88 -3.62
CA TYR A 26 3.69 3.22 -4.01
C TYR A 26 3.94 4.73 -4.01
N ILE A 27 3.00 5.53 -4.50
CA ILE A 27 3.12 6.98 -4.42
C ILE A 27 3.25 7.42 -2.96
N LYS A 28 2.40 6.92 -2.05
CA LYS A 28 2.47 7.27 -0.63
C LYS A 28 3.78 6.82 0.03
N LEU A 29 4.29 5.64 -0.33
CA LEU A 29 5.54 5.09 0.22
C LEU A 29 6.78 5.86 -0.22
N PHE A 30 6.83 6.29 -1.49
CA PHE A 30 8.02 6.94 -2.06
C PHE A 30 7.94 8.47 -2.03
N HIS A 31 6.73 9.03 -2.12
CA HIS A 31 6.44 10.46 -2.21
C HIS A 31 5.22 10.84 -1.34
N PRO A 32 5.33 10.70 0.00
CA PRO A 32 4.21 10.92 0.91
C PRO A 32 3.61 12.33 0.83
N GLU A 33 4.37 13.32 0.37
CA GLU A 33 3.91 14.70 0.14
C GLU A 33 2.87 14.83 -0.97
N LEU A 34 2.82 13.89 -1.92
CA LEU A 34 1.89 13.93 -3.05
C LEU A 34 0.50 13.35 -2.70
N LEU A 35 0.43 12.54 -1.65
CA LEU A 35 -0.82 11.93 -1.17
C LEU A 35 -0.92 12.06 0.37
N PRO A 36 -1.00 13.29 0.92
CA PRO A 36 -0.98 13.49 2.37
C PRO A 36 -2.14 12.77 3.09
N ASP A 37 -3.33 12.76 2.48
CA ASP A 37 -4.56 12.18 3.06
C ASP A 37 -4.75 10.68 2.78
N TYR A 38 -3.88 10.05 1.98
CA TYR A 38 -4.00 8.63 1.69
C TYR A 38 -3.40 7.79 2.82
N GLU A 39 -4.19 6.85 3.34
CA GLU A 39 -3.74 5.85 4.31
C GLU A 39 -3.36 4.55 3.60
N LEU A 40 -2.22 3.98 4.02
CA LEU A 40 -1.73 2.73 3.44
C LEU A 40 -2.70 1.59 3.75
N ARG A 41 -3.18 0.92 2.71
CA ARG A 41 -4.15 -0.18 2.81
C ARG A 41 -3.47 -1.53 3.04
N TYR A 42 -2.37 -1.80 2.35
CA TYR A 42 -1.70 -3.10 2.36
C TYR A 42 -0.39 -3.06 3.15
N TYR A 43 0.39 -1.98 2.98
CA TYR A 43 1.68 -1.86 3.63
C TYR A 43 1.56 -1.33 5.06
N LYS A 44 2.18 -2.05 6.01
CA LYS A 44 2.24 -1.67 7.42
C LYS A 44 3.68 -1.37 7.83
N PRO A 45 3.90 -0.39 8.72
CA PRO A 45 5.23 -0.15 9.26
C PRO A 45 5.65 -1.36 10.09
N LEU A 46 6.85 -1.85 9.86
CA LEU A 46 7.47 -2.86 10.70
C LEU A 46 7.77 -2.20 12.06
N LYS A 47 7.06 -2.62 13.10
CA LYS A 47 7.34 -2.21 14.49
C LYS A 47 8.20 -3.31 15.13
N TYR A 48 9.33 -2.89 15.68
CA TYR A 48 10.18 -3.70 16.55
C TYR A 48 9.65 -3.67 17.98
#